data_AF-A0A6H1L782-F1
#
_entry.id   AF-A0A6H1L782-F1
#
_cell.length_a   1.000
_cell.length_b   1.000
_cell.length_c   1.000
_cell.angle_alpha   90.00
_cell.angle_beta   90.00
_cell.angle_gamma   90.00
#
_symmetry.space_group_name_H-M   'P 1'
#
loop_
_entity.id
_entity.type
_entity.pdbx_description
1 polymer ?
#
loop_
_entity_poly.entity_id
_entity_poly.type
_entity_poly.pdbx_seq_one_letter_code
_entity_poly.pdbx_strand_id
1 'polypeptide(L)'
;MTSTTPTSDTRSAKGGTPSVAGPEAAHAAGVGSPQRCPIAPVLDIVFSRWTTPILWTLNAFGTQRFVELHRNIGTITPKVLTQRLRQLERDGLVIRTYYPEVPPRVEYEISDLGRTLAPLFASLFDWSTDHLPLVEQARQQFDEAEEQGPSRHH
;
A
#
# COMPACT_ATOMS: atom_id res chain seq x y z
N MET A 1 -6.82 65.86 15.77
CA MET A 1 -6.07 66.16 17.02
C MET A 1 -6.05 64.89 17.83
N THR A 2 -4.99 64.11 17.70
CA THR A 2 -4.79 62.82 18.36
C THR A 2 -4.07 63.03 19.69
N SER A 3 -4.54 62.35 20.73
CA SER A 3 -4.07 62.46 22.10
C SER A 3 -3.12 61.33 22.48
N THR A 4 -2.19 61.68 23.40
CA THR A 4 -1.65 60.87 24.50
C THR A 4 -0.49 59.87 24.24
N THR A 5 0.71 60.40 24.51
CA THR A 5 1.77 59.93 25.46
C THR A 5 2.38 58.51 25.39
N PRO A 6 3.73 58.38 25.49
CA PRO A 6 4.46 57.10 25.62
C PRO A 6 4.91 56.78 27.06
N THR A 7 5.10 55.50 27.40
CA THR A 7 5.85 55.02 28.58
C THR A 7 6.65 53.76 28.23
N SER A 8 7.91 53.76 28.66
CA SER A 8 8.99 52.79 28.44
C SER A 8 8.94 51.58 29.40
N ASP A 9 9.44 50.41 28.97
CA ASP A 9 10.40 49.54 29.73
C ASP A 9 10.74 48.27 28.91
N THR A 10 11.98 48.07 28.44
CA THR A 10 13.15 47.40 29.08
C THR A 10 13.00 45.89 29.33
N ARG A 11 13.70 45.05 28.54
CA ARG A 11 14.52 43.93 29.09
C ARG A 11 15.53 43.38 28.06
N SER A 12 16.80 43.59 28.44
CA SER A 12 18.04 42.82 28.29
C SER A 12 18.33 41.84 27.15
N ALA A 13 19.57 41.99 26.68
CA ALA A 13 20.32 41.28 25.66
C ALA A 13 21.20 40.12 26.20
N LYS A 14 21.81 39.41 25.23
CA LYS A 14 23.07 38.62 25.25
C LYS A 14 23.04 37.32 26.09
N GLY A 15 23.65 36.21 25.68
CA GLY A 15 24.55 35.88 24.56
C GLY A 15 25.40 34.68 25.01
N GLY A 16 25.64 33.69 24.14
CA GLY A 16 26.51 32.55 24.44
C GLY A 16 26.55 31.52 23.30
N THR A 17 27.66 31.48 22.57
CA THR A 17 28.09 30.39 21.65
C THR A 17 29.10 29.48 22.38
N PRO A 18 29.66 28.42 21.74
CA PRO A 18 29.07 27.20 21.17
C PRO A 18 29.62 25.94 21.89
N SER A 19 29.07 24.74 21.69
CA SER A 19 29.82 23.51 22.03
C SER A 19 29.32 22.27 21.30
N VAL A 20 30.25 21.65 20.57
CA VAL A 20 30.16 20.34 19.92
C VAL A 20 30.49 19.27 20.97
N ALA A 21 29.66 18.23 21.10
CA ALA A 21 30.03 16.87 21.52
C ALA A 21 28.79 15.98 21.56
N GLY A 22 28.80 14.87 20.80
CA GLY A 22 27.88 13.76 21.03
C GLY A 22 28.17 13.07 22.38
N PRO A 23 27.29 12.15 22.79
CA PRO A 23 27.74 10.77 22.70
C PRO A 23 26.71 9.86 22.04
N GLU A 24 27.24 9.12 21.08
CA GLU A 24 27.07 7.70 20.87
C GLU A 24 26.31 6.94 21.98
N ALA A 25 25.34 6.14 21.52
CA ALA A 25 24.86 4.91 22.12
C ALA A 25 24.26 4.94 23.55
N ALA A 26 22.94 4.84 23.58
CA ALA A 26 22.30 3.88 24.48
C ALA A 26 21.22 3.10 23.69
N HIS A 27 21.67 2.23 22.77
CA HIS A 27 20.88 1.07 22.39
C HIS A 27 20.81 0.15 23.62
N ALA A 28 19.82 0.39 24.47
CA ALA A 28 19.46 -0.56 25.51
C ALA A 28 18.96 -1.83 24.81
N ALA A 29 19.70 -2.92 25.00
CA ALA A 29 19.41 -4.24 24.52
C ALA A 29 18.03 -4.70 25.02
N GLY A 30 17.01 -4.51 24.19
CA GLY A 30 15.75 -5.22 24.28
C GLY A 30 15.87 -6.52 23.50
N VAL A 31 15.67 -7.64 24.18
CA VAL A 31 15.57 -9.00 23.63
C VAL A 31 14.94 -8.98 22.24
N GLY A 32 15.74 -9.35 21.23
CA GLY A 32 15.39 -9.26 19.81
C GLY A 32 14.13 -10.05 19.52
N SER A 33 12.99 -9.36 19.50
CA SER A 33 11.80 -9.83 18.80
C SER A 33 12.19 -10.04 17.34
N PRO A 34 11.74 -11.09 16.64
CA PRO A 34 12.03 -11.25 15.23
C PRO A 34 11.60 -9.95 14.53
N GLN A 35 12.58 -9.22 13.97
CA GLN A 35 12.35 -7.99 13.25
C GLN A 35 11.42 -8.33 12.07
N ARG A 36 10.12 -8.15 12.26
CA ARG A 36 9.13 -8.39 11.20
C ARG A 36 9.49 -7.44 10.07
N CYS A 37 9.60 -7.99 8.87
CA CYS A 37 9.85 -7.22 7.66
C CYS A 37 8.89 -6.02 7.62
N PRO A 38 9.41 -4.77 7.61
CA PRO A 38 8.59 -3.58 7.84
C PRO A 38 7.56 -3.34 6.72
N ILE A 39 7.78 -3.92 5.54
CA ILE A 39 6.86 -3.83 4.40
C ILE A 39 5.81 -4.95 4.39
N ALA A 40 5.93 -6.00 5.23
CA ALA A 40 5.02 -7.15 5.20
C ALA A 40 3.53 -6.79 5.28
N PRO A 41 3.08 -5.86 6.15
CA PRO A 41 1.66 -5.46 6.18
C PRO A 41 1.18 -4.84 4.87
N VAL A 42 2.05 -4.09 4.19
CA VAL A 42 1.73 -3.47 2.89
C VAL A 42 1.66 -4.54 1.80
N LEU A 43 2.54 -5.53 1.84
CA LEU A 43 2.50 -6.65 0.90
C LEU A 43 1.18 -7.41 1.01
N ASP A 44 0.69 -7.68 2.22
CA ASP A 44 -0.59 -8.36 2.46
C ASP A 44 -1.79 -7.59 1.87
N ILE A 45 -1.74 -6.25 1.92
CA ILE A 45 -2.78 -5.39 1.35
C ILE A 45 -2.71 -5.41 -0.18
N VAL A 46 -1.54 -5.11 -0.74
CA VAL A 46 -1.34 -4.90 -2.18
C VAL A 46 -1.47 -6.21 -2.95
N PHE A 47 -0.84 -7.29 -2.47
CA PHE A 47 -0.80 -8.59 -3.13
C PHE A 47 -1.95 -9.51 -2.74
N SER A 48 -2.97 -8.99 -2.06
CA SER A 48 -4.19 -9.75 -1.85
C SER A 48 -4.83 -10.10 -3.21
N ARG A 49 -5.36 -11.32 -3.32
CA ARG A 49 -5.99 -11.91 -4.53
C ARG A 49 -6.91 -10.96 -5.32
N TRP A 50 -7.58 -10.03 -4.63
CA TRP A 50 -8.61 -9.16 -5.19
C TRP A 50 -8.27 -7.67 -5.14
N THR A 51 -7.18 -7.26 -4.50
CA THR A 51 -6.80 -5.84 -4.45
C THR A 51 -6.47 -5.33 -5.85
N THR A 52 -5.52 -5.97 -6.53
CA THR A 52 -5.08 -5.54 -7.86
C THR A 52 -6.22 -5.50 -8.89
N PRO A 53 -7.08 -6.54 -9.04
CA PRO A 53 -8.21 -6.47 -9.98
C PRO A 53 -9.20 -5.34 -9.69
N ILE A 54 -9.50 -5.05 -8.42
CA ILE A 54 -10.43 -3.99 -8.03
C ILE A 54 -9.83 -2.62 -8.37
N LEU A 55 -8.60 -2.35 -7.90
CA LEU A 55 -7.93 -1.07 -8.13
C LEU A 55 -7.67 -0.82 -9.61
N TRP A 56 -7.25 -1.85 -10.35
CA TRP A 56 -7.07 -1.76 -11.80
C TRP A 56 -8.37 -1.38 -12.52
N THR A 57 -9.47 -2.05 -12.18
CA THR A 57 -10.78 -1.79 -12.80
C THR A 57 -11.26 -0.37 -12.50
N LEU A 58 -11.16 0.08 -11.25
CA LEU A 58 -11.55 1.45 -10.88
C LEU A 58 -10.64 2.51 -11.52
N ASN A 59 -9.36 2.21 -11.72
CA ASN A 59 -8.45 3.10 -12.41
C ASN A 59 -8.76 3.18 -13.92
N ALA A 60 -9.08 2.05 -14.55
CA ALA A 60 -9.34 1.96 -16.00
C ALA A 60 -10.71 2.51 -16.40
N PHE A 61 -11.75 2.25 -15.60
CA PHE A 61 -13.14 2.62 -15.92
C PHE A 61 -13.68 3.80 -15.09
N GLY A 62 -12.87 4.33 -14.16
CA GLY A 62 -13.28 5.42 -13.27
C GLY A 62 -14.29 4.99 -12.21
N THR A 63 -15.11 5.94 -11.78
CA THR A 63 -16.17 5.75 -10.78
C THR A 63 -17.21 4.74 -11.29
N GLN A 64 -17.52 3.73 -10.47
CA GLN A 64 -18.35 2.59 -10.86
C GLN A 64 -19.38 2.25 -9.78
N ARG A 65 -20.57 1.82 -10.19
CA ARG A 65 -21.53 1.16 -9.29
C ARG A 65 -21.10 -0.28 -9.02
N PHE A 66 -21.61 -0.88 -7.95
CA PHE A 66 -21.28 -2.26 -7.56
C PHE A 66 -21.44 -3.27 -8.71
N VAL A 67 -22.57 -3.21 -9.43
CA VAL A 67 -22.89 -4.16 -10.51
C VAL A 67 -21.92 -4.02 -11.69
N GLU A 68 -21.55 -2.79 -12.03
CA GLU A 68 -20.60 -2.50 -13.12
C GLU A 68 -19.22 -3.01 -12.77
N LEU A 69 -18.74 -2.69 -11.55
CA LEU A 69 -17.46 -3.15 -11.04
C LEU A 69 -17.40 -4.68 -10.98
N HIS A 70 -18.44 -5.32 -10.45
CA HIS A 70 -18.54 -6.78 -10.39
C HIS A 70 -18.50 -7.41 -11.78
N ARG A 71 -19.25 -6.87 -12.75
CA ARG A 71 -19.27 -7.36 -14.13
C ARG A 71 -17.91 -7.22 -14.80
N ASN A 72 -17.22 -6.09 -14.57
CA ASN A 72 -15.92 -5.81 -15.17
C ASN A 72 -14.81 -6.71 -14.57
N ILE A 73 -14.93 -7.14 -13.32
CA ILE A 73 -13.99 -8.10 -12.69
C ILE A 73 -14.34 -9.55 -13.05
N GLY A 74 -15.64 -9.89 -13.14
CA GLY A 74 -16.17 -11.16 -13.62
C GLY A 74 -16.07 -12.34 -12.63
N THR A 75 -14.84 -12.71 -12.23
CA THR A 75 -14.57 -13.97 -11.48
C THR A 75 -14.83 -13.88 -9.98
N ILE A 76 -14.95 -12.68 -9.43
CA ILE A 76 -15.20 -12.45 -8.01
C ILE A 76 -16.67 -12.69 -7.69
N THR A 77 -16.97 -13.29 -6.53
CA THR A 77 -18.38 -13.40 -6.09
C THR A 77 -18.87 -12.07 -5.49
N PRO A 78 -20.19 -11.76 -5.52
CA PRO A 78 -20.70 -10.51 -4.95
C PRO A 78 -20.38 -10.35 -3.45
N LYS A 79 -20.43 -11.45 -2.69
CA LYS A 79 -20.10 -11.48 -1.27
C LYS A 79 -18.64 -11.10 -1.03
N VAL A 80 -17.73 -11.70 -1.79
CA VAL A 80 -16.29 -11.42 -1.67
C VAL A 80 -15.99 -10.00 -2.12
N LEU A 81 -16.59 -9.52 -3.22
CA LEU A 81 -16.42 -8.14 -3.66
C LEU A 81 -16.87 -7.13 -2.58
N THR A 82 -18.00 -7.38 -1.93
CA THR A 82 -18.49 -6.54 -0.82
C THR A 82 -17.49 -6.50 0.33
N GLN A 83 -16.95 -7.66 0.73
CA GLN A 83 -15.96 -7.74 1.81
C GLN A 83 -14.67 -7.00 1.43
N ARG A 84 -14.20 -7.18 0.19
CA ARG A 84 -12.97 -6.55 -0.29
C ARG A 84 -13.12 -5.04 -0.45
N LEU A 85 -14.24 -4.54 -0.96
CA LEU A 85 -14.50 -3.09 -1.05
C LEU A 85 -14.51 -2.44 0.33
N ARG A 86 -15.13 -3.07 1.34
CA ARG A 86 -15.09 -2.58 2.73
C ARG A 86 -13.67 -2.55 3.30
N GLN A 87 -12.85 -3.55 2.97
CA GLN A 87 -11.46 -3.59 3.41
C GLN A 87 -10.64 -2.51 2.72
N LEU A 88 -10.77 -2.34 1.41
CA LEU A 88 -10.06 -1.31 0.65
C LEU A 88 -10.51 0.11 1.01
N GLU A 89 -11.78 0.29 1.38
CA GLU A 89 -12.29 1.54 1.96
C GLU A 89 -11.63 1.81 3.32
N ARG A 90 -11.52 0.79 4.18
CA ARG A 90 -10.83 0.89 5.47
C ARG A 90 -9.34 1.20 5.32
N ASP A 91 -8.70 0.60 4.33
CA ASP A 91 -7.28 0.80 4.02
C ASP A 91 -7.04 2.13 3.28
N GLY A 92 -8.11 2.87 2.96
CA GLY A 92 -8.04 4.18 2.29
C GLY A 92 -7.69 4.10 0.81
N LEU A 93 -7.77 2.93 0.18
CA LEU A 93 -7.45 2.71 -1.24
C LEU A 93 -8.65 2.96 -2.16
N VAL A 94 -9.88 2.80 -1.66
CA VAL A 94 -11.13 3.02 -2.39
C VAL A 94 -12.00 4.00 -1.63
N ILE A 95 -12.67 4.90 -2.36
CA ILE A 95 -13.69 5.81 -1.81
C ILE A 95 -15.06 5.25 -2.16
N ARG A 96 -15.98 5.26 -1.18
CA ARG A 96 -17.37 4.84 -1.34
C ARG A 96 -18.30 6.03 -1.12
N THR A 97 -19.03 6.41 -2.17
CA THR A 97 -19.94 7.56 -2.12
C THR A 97 -21.39 7.10 -2.16
N TYR A 98 -22.20 7.54 -1.19
CA TYR A 98 -23.63 7.29 -1.15
C TYR A 98 -24.39 8.51 -1.66
N TYR A 99 -25.28 8.29 -2.63
CA TYR A 99 -26.12 9.33 -3.20
C TYR A 99 -27.57 9.11 -2.75
N PRO A 100 -28.15 10.02 -1.94
CA PRO A 100 -29.52 9.94 -1.45
C PRO A 100 -30.53 10.45 -2.50
N GLU A 101 -30.47 9.88 -3.71
CA GLU A 101 -31.44 10.13 -4.79
C GLU A 101 -32.49 8.99 -4.86
N VAL A 102 -33.47 9.11 -5.75
CA VAL A 102 -34.47 8.05 -5.98
C VAL A 102 -34.26 7.48 -7.39
N PRO A 103 -33.86 6.20 -7.54
CA PRO A 103 -33.48 5.25 -6.49
C PRO A 103 -32.08 5.55 -5.89
N PRO A 104 -31.83 5.20 -4.62
CA PRO A 104 -30.52 5.47 -4.00
C PRO A 104 -29.42 4.68 -4.70
N ARG A 105 -28.25 5.30 -4.88
CA ARG A 105 -27.08 4.64 -5.49
C ARG A 105 -25.84 4.76 -4.63
N VAL A 106 -24.94 3.81 -4.84
CA VAL A 106 -23.60 3.77 -4.23
C VAL A 106 -22.60 3.64 -5.35
N GLU A 107 -21.55 4.46 -5.29
CA GLU A 107 -20.46 4.44 -6.24
C GLU A 107 -19.13 4.22 -5.52
N TYR A 108 -18.20 3.62 -6.26
CA TYR A 108 -16.85 3.32 -5.82
C TYR A 108 -15.87 3.94 -6.79
N GLU A 109 -14.81 4.53 -6.25
CA GLU A 109 -13.71 5.08 -7.04
C GLU A 109 -12.38 4.78 -6.36
N ILE A 110 -11.31 4.73 -7.16
CA ILE A 110 -9.96 4.62 -6.60
C ILE A 110 -9.59 5.97 -5.96
N SER A 111 -9.09 5.91 -4.73
CA SER A 111 -8.59 7.08 -4.01
C SER A 111 -7.25 7.59 -4.57
N ASP A 112 -6.83 8.77 -4.14
CA ASP A 112 -5.48 9.27 -4.45
C ASP A 112 -4.38 8.34 -3.89
N LEU A 113 -4.55 7.81 -2.67
CA LEU A 113 -3.64 6.82 -2.09
C LEU A 113 -3.60 5.52 -2.93
N GLY A 114 -4.74 5.07 -3.42
CA GLY A 114 -4.82 3.90 -4.30
C GLY A 114 -4.05 4.13 -5.61
N ARG A 115 -4.14 5.34 -6.17
CA ARG A 115 -3.40 5.71 -7.40
C ARG A 115 -1.90 5.74 -7.20
N THR A 116 -1.39 6.00 -5.99
CA THR A 116 0.06 5.97 -5.73
C THR A 116 0.68 4.58 -5.85
N LEU A 117 -0.13 3.52 -5.95
CA LEU A 117 0.35 2.15 -6.21
C LEU A 117 0.68 1.89 -7.69
N ALA A 118 0.31 2.78 -8.62
CA ALA A 118 0.55 2.56 -10.04
C ALA A 118 2.04 2.32 -10.40
N PRO A 119 3.03 3.09 -9.86
CA PRO A 119 4.44 2.83 -10.14
C PRO A 119 4.93 1.48 -9.61
N LEU A 120 4.37 1.00 -8.49
CA LEU A 120 4.69 -0.31 -7.93
C LEU A 120 4.22 -1.42 -8.87
N PHE A 121 2.99 -1.34 -9.37
CA PHE A 121 2.46 -2.30 -10.33
C PHE A 121 3.23 -2.28 -11.65
N ALA A 122 3.63 -1.10 -12.14
CA ALA A 122 4.48 -0.98 -13.32
C ALA A 122 5.84 -1.69 -13.12
N SER A 123 6.50 -1.44 -12.00
CA SER A 123 7.79 -2.06 -11.69
C SER A 123 7.70 -3.59 -11.60
N LEU A 124 6.61 -4.11 -11.04
CA LEU A 124 6.36 -5.55 -10.96
C LEU A 124 6.06 -6.15 -12.34
N PHE A 125 5.31 -5.41 -13.18
CA PHE A 125 5.04 -5.82 -14.55
C PHE A 125 6.34 -5.94 -15.34
N ASP A 126 7.16 -4.89 -15.34
CA ASP A 126 8.44 -4.86 -16.04
C ASP A 126 9.36 -6.00 -15.59
N TRP A 127 9.51 -6.17 -14.27
CA TRP A 127 10.30 -7.29 -13.72
C TRP A 127 9.75 -8.65 -14.17
N SER A 128 8.43 -8.83 -14.16
CA SER A 128 7.79 -10.09 -14.56
C SER A 128 8.00 -10.40 -16.03
N THR A 129 7.94 -9.38 -16.91
CA THR A 129 8.21 -9.54 -18.34
C THR A 129 9.63 -10.04 -18.58
N ASP A 130 10.59 -9.49 -17.85
CA ASP A 130 12.02 -9.81 -18.04
C ASP A 130 12.44 -11.13 -17.38
N HIS A 131 11.83 -11.52 -16.24
CA HIS A 131 12.36 -12.57 -15.37
C HIS A 131 11.45 -13.77 -15.17
N LEU A 132 10.15 -13.68 -15.46
CA LEU A 132 9.25 -14.83 -15.29
C LEU A 132 9.66 -16.06 -16.11
N PRO A 133 10.22 -15.93 -17.33
CA PRO A 133 10.77 -17.08 -18.06
C PRO A 133 11.91 -17.79 -17.32
N LEU A 134 12.77 -17.03 -16.63
CA LEU A 134 13.87 -17.60 -15.83
C LEU A 134 13.36 -18.34 -14.60
N VAL A 135 12.33 -17.79 -13.94
CA VAL A 135 11.65 -18.45 -12.83
C VAL A 135 11.04 -19.79 -13.28
N GLU A 136 10.41 -19.80 -14.46
CA GLU A 136 9.79 -21.00 -15.01
C GLU A 136 10.84 -22.06 -15.40
N GLN A 137 11.95 -21.65 -16.00
CA GLN A 137 13.07 -22.55 -16.28
C GLN A 137 13.64 -23.17 -14.99
N ALA A 138 13.81 -22.37 -13.93
CA ALA A 138 14.31 -22.88 -12.64
C ALA A 138 13.36 -23.90 -12.00
N ARG A 139 12.04 -23.72 -12.16
CA ARG A 139 11.03 -24.71 -11.69
C ARG A 139 11.16 -26.03 -12.43
N GLN A 140 11.23 -25.99 -13.75
CA GLN A 140 11.36 -27.19 -14.59
C GLN A 140 12.62 -27.98 -14.23
N GLN A 141 13.76 -27.30 -14.06
CA GLN A 141 15.01 -27.95 -13.66
C GLN A 141 14.93 -28.61 -12.28
N PHE A 142 14.21 -28.00 -11.34
CA PHE A 142 14.00 -28.58 -10.01
C PHE A 142 13.13 -29.84 -10.09
N ASP A 143 12.00 -29.76 -10.78
CA ASP A 143 11.05 -30.86 -10.93
C ASP A 143 11.71 -32.07 -11.65
N GLU A 144 12.47 -31.82 -12.72
CA GLU A 144 13.23 -32.85 -13.44
C GLU A 144 14.29 -33.54 -12.56
N ALA A 145 14.95 -32.78 -11.67
CA ALA A 145 15.95 -33.33 -10.75
C ALA A 145 15.32 -34.22 -9.66
N GLU A 146 14.11 -33.90 -9.18
CA GLU A 146 13.38 -34.74 -8.24
C GLU A 146 12.88 -36.05 -8.90
N GLU A 147 12.38 -35.97 -10.13
CA GLU A 147 11.93 -37.15 -10.89
C GLU A 147 13.08 -38.11 -11.25
N GLN A 148 14.30 -37.59 -11.40
CA GLN A 148 15.53 -38.36 -11.67
C GLN A 148 16.23 -38.88 -10.40
N GLY A 149 15.63 -38.71 -9.21
CA GLY A 149 16.13 -39.25 -7.94
C GLY A 149 16.38 -40.77 -8.01
N PRO A 150 17.38 -41.29 -7.28
CA PRO A 150 18.11 -42.50 -7.65
C PRO A 150 17.16 -43.69 -7.81
N SER A 151 17.15 -44.29 -9.00
CA SER A 151 16.61 -45.64 -9.20
C SER A 151 17.20 -46.53 -8.13
N ARG A 152 16.40 -46.85 -7.11
CA ARG A 152 16.70 -47.87 -6.11
C ARG A 152 16.69 -49.20 -6.86
N HIS A 153 17.79 -49.51 -7.52
CA HIS A 153 18.12 -50.86 -7.94
C HIS A 153 18.30 -51.67 -6.67
N HIS A 154 17.26 -52.43 -6.33
CA HIS A 154 17.31 -53.56 -5.41
C HIS A 154 17.65 -54.83 -6.19
#